data_AF-A0A535ALX2-F1
#
_entry.id   AF-A0A535ALX2-F1
#
_cell.length_a   1.000
_cell.length_b   1.000
_cell.length_c   1.000
_cell.angle_alpha   90.00
_cell.angle_beta   90.00
_cell.angle_gamma   90.00
#
_symmetry.space_group_name_H-M   'P 1'
#
loop_
_entity.id
_entity.type
_entity.pdbx_description
1 polymer ?
#
loop_
_entity_poly.entity_id
_entity_poly.type
_entity_poly.pdbx_seq_one_letter_code
_entity_poly.pdbx_strand_id
1 'polypeptide(L)'
;LPLNCFDGTYRSFEQQVLPELERRGIAALGMKSLGGDGQPILHGVVGAEEALRYAMSLPVATTISGIDSLAVLRQNLAIARGFEPMTPGEMQALRQRCAFFAGDGHLELYKSTKKYDGRVGREQHGYPPPEQLPL
;
A
#
# COMPACT_ATOMS: atom_id res chain seq x y z
N LEU A 1 2.31 4.42 7.05
CA LEU A 1 2.07 2.96 6.91
C LEU A 1 1.82 2.64 5.44
N PRO A 2 2.40 1.55 4.89
CA PRO A 2 1.93 1.00 3.62
C PRO A 2 0.46 0.57 3.76
N LEU A 3 -0.45 1.24 3.07
CA LEU A 3 -1.90 1.02 3.18
C LEU A 3 -2.53 1.02 1.78
N ASN A 4 -3.10 -0.12 1.40
CA ASN A 4 -3.73 -0.37 0.09
C ASN A 4 -4.61 -1.63 0.18
N CYS A 5 -5.34 -1.98 -0.88
CA CYS A 5 -6.27 -3.12 -0.86
C CYS A 5 -5.62 -4.51 -0.75
N PHE A 6 -4.32 -4.64 -1.04
CA PHE A 6 -3.55 -5.87 -0.80
C PHE A 6 -3.14 -5.97 0.66
N ASP A 7 -2.90 -4.82 1.30
CA ASP A 7 -2.46 -4.77 2.68
C ASP A 7 -3.44 -5.41 3.66
N GLY A 8 -4.74 -5.44 3.36
CA GLY A 8 -5.74 -6.11 4.19
C GLY A 8 -5.55 -7.63 4.39
N THR A 9 -4.65 -8.29 3.65
CA THR A 9 -4.50 -9.76 3.68
C THR A 9 -3.19 -10.23 4.32
N TYR A 10 -2.03 -9.83 3.77
CA TYR A 10 -0.72 -10.37 4.18
C TYR A 10 0.11 -9.37 4.98
N ARG A 11 0.55 -9.79 6.18
CA ARG A 11 1.32 -8.96 7.13
C ARG A 11 0.74 -7.53 7.24
N SER A 12 -0.55 -7.49 7.51
CA SER A 12 -1.39 -6.32 7.31
C SER A 12 -1.09 -5.19 8.29
N PHE A 13 -0.71 -4.02 7.78
CA PHE A 13 -0.66 -2.82 8.60
C PHE A 13 -2.07 -2.32 8.94
N GLU A 14 -2.98 -2.41 7.98
CA GLU A 14 -4.38 -2.02 8.13
C GLU A 14 -5.09 -2.80 9.24
N GLN A 15 -4.90 -4.12 9.33
CA GLN A 15 -5.62 -4.96 10.29
C GLN A 15 -4.90 -5.04 11.65
N GLN A 16 -3.58 -4.85 11.69
CA GLN A 16 -2.79 -5.05 12.92
C GLN A 16 -2.29 -3.76 13.56
N VAL A 17 -1.97 -2.73 12.77
CA VAL A 17 -1.31 -1.50 13.25
C VAL A 17 -2.27 -0.34 13.28
N LEU A 18 -3.08 -0.15 12.23
CA LEU A 18 -3.98 0.99 12.11
C LEU A 18 -5.01 1.10 13.27
N PRO A 19 -5.63 0.00 13.76
CA PRO A 19 -6.55 0.07 14.89
C PRO A 19 -5.83 0.48 16.19
N GLU A 20 -4.56 0.08 16.35
CA GLU A 20 -3.76 0.46 17.52
C GLU A 20 -3.36 1.94 17.48
N LEU A 21 -3.08 2.49 16.29
CA LEU A 21 -2.84 3.92 16.14
C LEU A 21 -4.08 4.73 16.53
N GLU A 22 -5.25 4.32 16.05
CA GLU A 22 -6.52 4.96 16.40
C GLU A 22 -6.79 4.88 17.90
N ARG A 23 -6.65 3.70 18.51
CA ARG A 23 -6.82 3.49 19.96
C ARG A 23 -5.92 4.40 20.80
N ARG A 24 -4.72 4.71 20.30
CA ARG A 24 -3.74 5.57 20.99
C ARG A 24 -3.84 7.05 20.60
N GLY A 25 -4.77 7.43 19.74
CA GLY A 25 -4.90 8.81 19.26
C GLY A 25 -3.71 9.27 18.38
N ILE A 26 -3.08 8.35 17.66
CA ILE A 26 -1.95 8.64 16.76
C ILE A 26 -2.48 8.77 15.33
N ALA A 27 -2.26 9.94 14.71
CA ALA A 27 -2.67 10.18 13.33
C ALA A 27 -1.83 9.35 12.34
N ALA A 28 -2.48 8.45 11.60
CA ALA A 28 -1.82 7.62 10.61
C ALA A 28 -1.61 8.37 9.28
N LEU A 29 -0.40 8.30 8.72
CA LEU A 29 -0.11 8.70 7.34
C LEU A 29 -0.04 7.46 6.46
N GLY A 30 -0.97 7.31 5.52
CA GLY A 30 -0.99 6.24 4.53
C GLY A 30 -0.02 6.51 3.38
N MET A 31 0.63 5.47 2.88
CA MET A 31 1.55 5.52 1.73
C MET A 31 1.50 4.20 0.96
N LYS A 32 2.15 4.14 -0.21
CA LYS A 32 2.14 2.94 -1.09
C LYS A 32 0.70 2.50 -1.44
N SER A 33 -0.17 3.49 -1.72
CA SER A 33 -1.59 3.27 -2.07
C SER A 33 -1.80 2.36 -3.28
N LEU A 34 -0.78 2.21 -4.14
CA LEU A 34 -0.80 1.36 -5.33
C LEU A 34 0.08 0.09 -5.19
N GLY A 35 0.47 -0.30 -3.98
CA GLY A 35 1.32 -1.49 -3.75
C GLY A 35 2.83 -1.25 -3.86
N GLY A 36 3.27 0.02 -3.84
CA GLY A 36 4.69 0.39 -3.95
C GLY A 36 5.06 0.72 -5.39
N ASP A 37 5.69 -0.20 -6.10
CA ASP A 37 6.08 -0.09 -7.51
C ASP A 37 4.92 -0.39 -8.49
N GLY A 38 3.69 -0.52 -8.00
CA GLY A 38 2.50 -0.62 -8.83
C GLY A 38 2.15 -2.04 -9.29
N GLN A 39 2.82 -3.09 -8.78
CA GLN A 39 2.60 -4.48 -9.20
C GLN A 39 1.11 -4.90 -9.22
N PRO A 40 0.28 -4.57 -8.23
CA PRO A 40 -1.16 -4.84 -8.28
C PRO A 40 -1.88 -4.29 -9.53
N ILE A 41 -1.48 -3.11 -10.01
CA ILE A 41 -2.05 -2.45 -11.18
C ILE A 41 -1.49 -3.09 -12.45
N LEU A 42 -0.18 -3.33 -12.50
CA LEU A 42 0.49 -3.94 -13.66
C LEU A 42 0.00 -5.36 -13.93
N HIS A 43 -0.36 -6.11 -12.89
CA HIS A 43 -0.99 -7.44 -12.99
C HIS A 43 -2.50 -7.40 -13.25
N GLY A 44 -3.11 -6.21 -13.35
CA GLY A 44 -4.53 -6.04 -13.67
C GLY A 44 -5.50 -6.48 -12.56
N VAL A 45 -5.03 -6.61 -11.31
CA VAL A 45 -5.88 -7.06 -10.19
C VAL A 45 -6.80 -5.93 -9.69
N VAL A 46 -6.31 -4.69 -9.77
CA VAL A 46 -7.02 -3.48 -9.32
C VAL A 46 -6.67 -2.30 -10.22
N GLY A 47 -7.63 -1.40 -10.45
CA GLY A 47 -7.37 -0.13 -11.14
C GLY A 47 -6.73 0.91 -10.20
N ALA A 48 -5.99 1.89 -10.76
CA ALA A 48 -5.32 2.91 -9.95
C ALA A 48 -6.31 3.80 -9.16
N GLU A 49 -7.44 4.15 -9.77
CA GLU A 49 -8.52 4.92 -9.12
C GLU A 49 -9.13 4.16 -7.94
N GLU A 50 -9.49 2.90 -8.16
CA GLU A 50 -10.07 2.03 -7.14
C GLU A 50 -9.10 1.80 -5.97
N ALA A 51 -7.82 1.56 -6.27
CA ALA A 51 -6.78 1.38 -5.26
C ALA A 51 -6.54 2.67 -4.44
N LEU A 52 -6.47 3.84 -5.10
CA LEU A 52 -6.30 5.10 -4.40
C LEU A 52 -7.53 5.46 -3.56
N ARG A 53 -8.75 5.26 -4.07
CA ARG A 53 -10.01 5.47 -3.34
C ARG A 53 -10.07 4.57 -2.10
N TYR A 54 -9.66 3.30 -2.21
CA TYR A 54 -9.55 2.41 -1.05
C TYR A 54 -8.60 2.96 0.01
N ALA A 55 -7.38 3.35 -0.38
CA ALA A 55 -6.39 3.86 0.56
C ALA A 55 -6.84 5.16 1.24
N MET A 56 -7.57 6.04 0.54
CA MET A 56 -8.18 7.25 1.09
C MET A 56 -9.39 6.98 1.99
N SER A 57 -10.02 5.82 1.90
CA SER A 57 -11.20 5.44 2.71
C SER A 57 -10.83 4.87 4.08
N LEU A 58 -9.55 4.54 4.29
CA LEU A 58 -9.05 4.09 5.58
C LEU A 58 -9.00 5.23 6.60
N PRO A 59 -8.98 4.94 7.93
CA PRO A 59 -8.83 5.95 8.97
C PRO A 59 -7.40 6.52 9.00
N VAL A 60 -7.06 7.32 8.00
CA VAL A 60 -5.77 8.00 7.84
C VAL A 60 -5.97 9.50 7.86
N ALA A 61 -5.01 10.23 8.43
CA ALA A 61 -4.99 11.68 8.38
C ALA A 61 -4.55 12.21 7.01
N THR A 62 -3.73 11.45 6.28
CA THR A 62 -3.27 11.81 4.93
C THR A 62 -2.89 10.55 4.15
N THR A 63 -3.28 10.50 2.88
CA THR A 63 -2.81 9.49 1.91
C THR A 63 -1.75 10.10 1.01
N ILE A 64 -0.54 9.54 1.04
CA ILE A 64 0.61 9.94 0.24
C ILE A 64 0.64 9.06 -1.02
N SER A 65 0.48 9.68 -2.20
CA SER A 65 0.50 9.02 -3.50
C SER A 65 1.77 9.36 -4.31
N GLY A 66 2.22 8.41 -5.13
CA GLY A 66 3.34 8.60 -6.05
C GLY A 66 2.92 9.35 -7.31
N ILE A 67 3.77 10.25 -7.78
CA ILE A 67 3.55 11.08 -8.98
C ILE A 67 4.90 11.18 -9.71
N ASP A 68 5.00 10.54 -10.87
CA ASP A 68 6.20 10.57 -11.72
C ASP A 68 6.02 11.43 -12.99
N SER A 69 4.79 11.88 -13.24
CA SER A 69 4.41 12.58 -14.46
C SER A 69 3.21 13.50 -14.23
N LEU A 70 3.04 14.49 -15.12
CA LEU A 70 1.87 15.38 -15.10
C LEU A 70 0.55 14.63 -15.38
N ALA A 71 0.61 13.52 -16.13
CA ALA A 71 -0.57 12.69 -16.37
C ALA A 71 -1.05 12.04 -15.07
N VAL A 72 -0.15 11.41 -14.31
CA VAL A 72 -0.46 10.81 -13.00
C VAL A 72 -0.89 11.89 -11.99
N LEU A 73 -0.26 13.07 -12.00
CA LEU A 73 -0.70 14.21 -11.18
C LEU A 73 -2.18 14.56 -11.45
N ARG A 74 -2.56 14.74 -12.72
CA ARG A 74 -3.92 15.10 -13.11
C ARG A 74 -4.92 14.00 -12.74
N GLN A 75 -4.56 12.74 -12.95
CA GLN A 75 -5.36 11.58 -12.55
C GLN A 75 -5.60 11.59 -11.03
N ASN A 76 -4.55 11.67 -10.22
CA ASN A 76 -4.66 11.66 -8.76
C ASN A 76 -5.48 12.85 -8.24
N LEU A 77 -5.33 14.04 -8.84
CA LEU A 77 -6.13 15.21 -8.50
C LEU A 77 -7.62 15.03 -8.85
N ALA A 78 -7.93 14.40 -9.98
CA ALA A 78 -9.31 14.11 -10.35
C ALA A 78 -9.96 13.15 -9.35
N ILE A 79 -9.27 12.07 -8.98
CA ILE A 79 -9.71 11.10 -7.96
C ILE A 79 -9.93 11.79 -6.62
N ALA A 80 -8.97 12.61 -6.18
CA ALA A 80 -9.06 13.30 -4.89
C ALA A 80 -10.19 14.33 -4.84
N ARG A 81 -10.47 15.03 -5.96
CA ARG A 81 -11.56 16.00 -6.04
C ARG A 81 -12.94 15.35 -6.10
N GLY A 82 -13.04 14.17 -6.72
CA GLY A 82 -14.26 13.38 -6.80
C GLY A 82 -14.35 12.31 -5.71
N PHE A 83 -13.60 12.45 -4.62
CA PHE A 83 -13.48 11.41 -3.62
C PHE A 83 -14.79 11.23 -2.84
N GLU A 84 -15.35 10.04 -2.98
CA GLU A 84 -16.41 9.50 -2.11
C GLU A 84 -15.81 8.32 -1.34
N PRO A 85 -15.87 8.29 0.00
CA PRO A 85 -15.38 7.14 0.77
C PRO A 85 -16.03 5.82 0.32
N MET A 86 -15.26 4.74 0.29
CA MET A 86 -15.82 3.40 0.14
C MET A 86 -16.57 3.03 1.41
N THR A 87 -17.76 2.44 1.23
CA THR A 87 -18.49 1.77 2.30
C THR A 87 -17.69 0.57 2.82
N PRO A 88 -17.95 0.11 4.05
CA PRO A 88 -17.31 -1.10 4.59
C PRO A 88 -17.50 -2.32 3.68
N GLY A 89 -18.65 -2.43 3.01
CA GLY A 89 -18.95 -3.50 2.05
C GLY A 89 -18.10 -3.43 0.79
N GLU A 90 -17.94 -2.24 0.18
CA GLU A 90 -17.05 -2.04 -0.97
C GLU A 90 -15.59 -2.37 -0.61
N MET A 91 -15.12 -1.90 0.55
CA MET A 91 -13.76 -2.21 1.01
C MET A 91 -13.56 -3.71 1.22
N GLN A 92 -14.53 -4.39 1.85
CA GLN A 92 -14.42 -5.82 2.10
C GLN A 92 -14.45 -6.65 0.80
N ALA A 93 -15.30 -6.28 -0.15
CA ALA A 93 -15.34 -6.91 -1.47
C ALA A 93 -13.99 -6.76 -2.20
N LEU A 94 -13.36 -5.58 -2.12
CA LEU A 94 -12.07 -5.35 -2.74
C LEU A 94 -10.95 -6.17 -2.07
N ARG A 95 -10.92 -6.23 -0.72
CA ARG A 95 -9.98 -7.10 0.02
C ARG A 95 -10.12 -8.56 -0.42
N GLN A 96 -11.35 -9.07 -0.49
CA GLN A 96 -11.61 -10.46 -0.89
C GLN A 96 -11.13 -10.76 -2.31
N ARG A 97 -11.36 -9.83 -3.26
CA ARG A 97 -10.87 -9.96 -4.63
C ARG A 97 -9.34 -9.96 -4.72
N CYS A 98 -8.69 -9.13 -3.90
CA CYS A 98 -7.23 -9.03 -3.85
C CYS A 98 -6.57 -10.18 -3.05
N ALA A 99 -7.30 -10.86 -2.16
CA ALA A 99 -6.73 -11.79 -1.17
C ALA A 99 -5.87 -12.91 -1.79
N PHE A 100 -6.33 -13.51 -2.90
CA PHE A 100 -5.56 -14.56 -3.59
C PHE A 100 -4.19 -14.06 -4.06
N PHE A 101 -4.13 -12.85 -4.62
CA PHE A 101 -2.89 -12.25 -5.12
C PHE A 101 -2.04 -11.64 -4.00
N ALA A 102 -2.65 -11.26 -2.88
CA ALA A 102 -1.97 -10.66 -1.74
C ALA A 102 -1.36 -11.69 -0.78
N GLY A 103 -1.81 -12.96 -0.83
CA GLY A 103 -1.66 -13.95 0.24
C GLY A 103 -0.25 -14.30 0.71
N ASP A 104 0.79 -14.02 -0.08
CA ASP A 104 2.20 -14.28 0.23
C ASP A 104 3.09 -13.02 0.09
N GLY A 105 2.49 -11.87 -0.23
CA GLY A 105 3.17 -10.61 -0.45
C GLY A 105 4.08 -10.56 -1.70
N HIS A 106 3.93 -11.46 -2.67
CA HIS A 106 4.77 -11.44 -3.89
C HIS A 106 4.58 -10.16 -4.73
N LEU A 107 3.39 -9.55 -4.71
CA LEU A 107 3.14 -8.24 -5.34
C LEU A 107 3.42 -7.04 -4.42
N GLU A 108 3.89 -7.28 -3.19
CA GLU A 108 4.28 -6.26 -2.22
C GLU A 108 5.66 -6.60 -1.65
N LEU A 109 6.69 -6.65 -2.51
CA LEU A 109 8.01 -7.19 -2.16
C LEU A 109 8.67 -6.55 -0.91
N TYR A 110 8.25 -5.35 -0.51
CA TYR A 110 8.67 -4.72 0.74
C TYR A 110 8.20 -5.47 2.00
N LYS A 111 7.23 -6.38 1.89
CA LYS A 111 6.71 -7.23 2.98
C LYS A 111 7.39 -8.59 3.07
N SER A 112 7.82 -9.13 1.94
CA SER A 112 8.30 -10.51 1.83
C SER A 112 9.79 -10.63 1.54
N THR A 113 10.46 -9.54 1.16
CA THR A 113 11.87 -9.53 0.78
C THR A 113 12.63 -8.39 1.45
N LYS A 114 13.93 -8.27 1.11
CA LYS A 114 14.79 -7.14 1.47
C LYS A 114 15.14 -6.25 0.27
N LYS A 115 14.41 -6.39 -0.84
CA LYS A 115 14.70 -5.72 -2.12
C LYS A 115 14.85 -4.20 -1.97
N TYR A 116 14.06 -3.58 -1.09
CA TYR A 116 14.00 -2.13 -0.93
C TYR A 116 14.73 -1.61 0.32
N ASP A 117 15.34 -2.50 1.12
CA ASP A 117 16.05 -2.10 2.33
C ASP A 117 17.37 -1.41 1.94
N GLY A 118 17.62 -0.22 2.50
CA GLY A 118 18.87 0.51 2.28
C GLY A 118 20.06 -0.11 3.02
N ARG A 119 21.29 0.19 2.57
CA ARG A 119 22.54 -0.38 3.11
C ARG A 119 22.61 -0.36 4.65
N VAL A 120 22.38 0.81 5.27
CA VAL A 120 22.46 0.97 6.74
C VAL A 120 21.46 0.07 7.47
N GLY A 121 20.21 -0.01 6.99
CA GLY A 121 19.20 -0.88 7.60
C GLY A 121 19.58 -2.36 7.50
N ARG A 122 20.19 -2.76 6.38
CA ARG A 122 20.66 -4.14 6.17
C ARG A 122 21.79 -4.49 7.12
N GLU A 123 22.78 -3.62 7.25
CA GLU A 123 23.90 -3.77 8.21
C GLU A 123 23.39 -3.93 9.65
N GLN A 124 22.44 -3.08 10.08
CA GLN A 124 21.86 -3.13 11.42
C GLN A 124 21.10 -4.43 11.73
N HIS A 125 20.58 -5.08 10.69
CA HIS A 125 19.78 -6.31 10.82
C HIS A 125 20.53 -7.57 10.35
N GLY A 126 21.84 -7.48 10.08
CA GLY A 126 22.66 -8.61 9.65
C GLY A 126 22.27 -9.19 8.28
N TYR A 127 21.64 -8.40 7.42
CA TYR A 127 21.34 -8.81 6.04
C TYR A 127 22.55 -8.57 5.13
N PRO A 128 22.73 -9.37 4.06
CA PRO A 128 23.78 -9.13 3.05
C PRO A 128 23.69 -7.69 2.52
N PRO A 129 24.74 -7.04 2.04
CA PRO A 129 24.61 -5.73 1.39
C PRO A 129 23.84 -5.83 0.05
N PRO A 130 23.32 -4.71 -0.51
CA PRO A 130 22.52 -4.73 -1.74
C PRO A 130 23.21 -5.41 -2.93
N GLU A 131 24.53 -5.28 -3.03
CA GLU A 131 25.36 -5.85 -4.10
C GLU A 131 25.43 -7.38 -4.08
N GLN A 132 24.99 -7.99 -2.97
CA GLN A 132 24.96 -9.45 -2.77
C GLN A 132 23.54 -10.04 -2.86
N LEU A 133 22.53 -9.23 -3.20
CA LEU A 133 21.20 -9.75 -3.46
C LEU A 133 21.18 -10.49 -4.80
N PRO A 134 20.45 -11.63 -4.90
CA PRO A 134 20.14 -12.20 -6.20
C PRO A 134 19.37 -11.17 -7.03
N LEU A 135 19.77 -11.02 -8.30
CA LEU A 135 19.09 -10.20 -9.31
C LEU A 135 17.63 -10.62 -9.48
#